data_AF-A0A8B8TMJ4-F1
#
_entry.id   AF-A0A8B8TMJ4-F1
#
_cell.length_a   1.000
_cell.length_b   1.000
_cell.length_c   1.000
_cell.angle_alpha   90.00
_cell.angle_beta   90.00
_cell.angle_gamma   90.00
#
_symmetry.space_group_name_H-M   'P 1'
#
loop_
_entity.id
_entity.type
_entity.pdbx_description
1 polymer ?
#
loop_
_entity_poly.entity_id
_entity_poly.type
_entity_poly.pdbx_seq_one_letter_code
_entity_poly.pdbx_strand_id
1 'polypeptide(L)'
;MAEPVQEELSALAAIFCGPDEWEVLSRSETDGTVFRILAKAEGFMDADISLQLVFHLPVNYPSCLPGVVVNSEHLTRAQCLTVKEKLLEQAESLLSEPMVHELVLWIQQNLRHVLKQTETGSGSEKCTSTVSTTADDGLWITLLHLDHMRAKTKYVKTVEKWASDLRLTGRLMFMGKLILILLQGDRNNIKVSGI
;
A
#
# COMPACT_ATOMS: atom_id res chain seq x y z
N MET A 1 5.32 23.84 -9.59
CA MET A 1 4.54 22.67 -10.04
C MET A 1 4.21 22.84 -11.50
N ALA A 2 4.13 21.74 -12.27
CA ALA A 2 3.80 21.80 -13.70
C ALA A 2 2.32 22.18 -13.90
N GLU A 3 2.02 22.98 -14.93
CA GLU A 3 0.64 23.39 -15.31
C GLU A 3 -0.39 22.24 -15.30
N PRO A 4 -0.13 21.04 -15.88
CA PRO A 4 -1.12 19.95 -15.89
C PRO A 4 -1.53 19.46 -14.49
N VAL A 5 -0.63 19.53 -13.50
CA VAL A 5 -0.91 19.10 -12.12
C VAL A 5 -1.81 20.12 -11.41
N GLN A 6 -1.63 21.40 -11.71
CA GLN A 6 -2.48 22.47 -11.17
C GLN A 6 -3.90 22.37 -11.70
N GLU A 7 -4.05 22.07 -12.99
CA GLU A 7 -5.34 21.84 -13.65
C GLU A 7 -6.04 20.60 -13.08
N GLU A 8 -5.32 19.48 -12.91
CA GLU A 8 -5.86 18.26 -12.30
C GLU A 8 -6.37 18.52 -10.88
N LEU A 9 -5.59 19.18 -10.02
CA LEU A 9 -6.01 19.52 -8.65
C LEU A 9 -7.26 20.42 -8.64
N SER A 10 -7.36 21.34 -9.60
CA SER A 10 -8.52 22.23 -9.72
C SER A 10 -9.76 21.48 -10.20
N ALA A 11 -9.60 20.55 -11.15
CA ALA A 11 -10.66 19.68 -11.62
C ALA A 11 -11.15 18.75 -10.50
N LEU A 12 -10.24 18.12 -9.75
CA LEU A 12 -10.58 17.27 -8.61
C LEU A 12 -11.37 18.03 -7.55
N ALA A 13 -10.96 19.25 -7.21
CA ALA A 13 -11.69 20.08 -6.25
C ALA A 13 -13.10 20.46 -6.74
N ALA A 14 -13.33 20.55 -8.06
CA ALA A 14 -14.64 20.80 -8.63
C ALA A 14 -15.52 19.53 -8.66
N ILE A 15 -14.91 18.36 -8.89
CA ILE A 15 -15.60 17.06 -8.91
C ILE A 15 -16.03 16.67 -7.49
N PHE A 16 -15.12 16.78 -6.51
CA PHE A 16 -15.33 16.42 -5.11
C PHE A 16 -15.71 17.67 -4.29
N CYS A 17 -16.89 18.23 -4.60
CA CYS A 17 -17.37 19.47 -4.01
C CYS A 17 -18.27 19.28 -2.77
N GLY A 18 -18.52 18.05 -2.34
CA GLY A 18 -19.29 17.75 -1.14
C GLY A 18 -18.54 18.09 0.15
N PRO A 19 -19.26 18.14 1.29
CA PRO A 19 -18.65 18.41 2.59
C PRO A 19 -17.62 17.33 2.92
N ASP A 20 -16.40 17.74 3.28
CA ASP A 20 -15.26 16.89 3.64
C ASP A 20 -14.77 15.93 2.54
N GLU A 21 -15.29 16.03 1.31
CA GLU A 21 -14.92 15.20 0.17
C GLU A 21 -13.52 15.52 -0.37
N TRP A 22 -13.09 16.78 -0.27
CA TRP A 22 -11.79 17.24 -0.72
C TRP A 22 -11.11 18.09 0.34
N GLU A 23 -9.89 17.73 0.72
CA GLU A 23 -9.07 18.56 1.61
C GLU A 23 -7.60 18.53 1.19
N VAL A 24 -6.99 19.70 1.05
CA VAL A 24 -5.55 19.81 0.82
C VAL A 24 -4.83 19.86 2.17
N LEU A 25 -4.04 18.82 2.46
CA LEU A 25 -3.34 18.67 3.75
C LEU A 25 -2.05 19.49 3.78
N SER A 26 -1.31 19.51 2.68
CA SER A 26 -0.08 20.31 2.56
C SER A 26 0.25 20.63 1.10
N ARG A 27 0.89 21.78 0.89
CA ARG A 27 1.52 22.16 -0.38
C ARG A 27 2.93 22.63 -0.10
N SER A 28 3.89 22.01 -0.76
CA SER A 28 5.31 22.36 -0.69
C SER A 28 5.87 22.45 -2.11
N GLU A 29 6.73 23.43 -2.36
CA GLU A 29 7.43 23.54 -3.63
C GLU A 29 8.50 22.45 -3.80
N THR A 30 9.03 21.92 -2.69
CA THR A 30 10.10 20.90 -2.69
C THR A 30 9.56 19.48 -2.58
N ASP A 31 8.55 19.28 -1.76
CA ASP A 31 8.00 17.95 -1.47
C ASP A 31 6.72 17.65 -2.26
N GLY A 32 6.16 18.65 -2.95
CA GLY A 32 4.95 18.53 -3.73
C GLY A 32 3.67 18.75 -2.92
N THR A 33 2.55 18.17 -3.37
CA THR A 33 1.22 18.39 -2.79
C THR A 33 0.68 17.13 -2.15
N VAL A 34 0.14 17.25 -0.93
CA VAL A 34 -0.61 16.18 -0.26
C VAL A 34 -2.06 16.63 -0.10
N PHE A 35 -2.99 15.80 -0.53
CA PHE A 35 -4.42 16.03 -0.35
C PHE A 35 -5.14 14.72 -0.04
N ARG A 36 -6.36 14.88 0.47
CA ARG A 36 -7.28 13.81 0.82
C ARG A 36 -8.53 13.94 -0.02
N ILE A 37 -8.99 12.79 -0.52
CA ILE A 37 -10.29 12.61 -1.15
C ILE A 37 -11.08 11.61 -0.30
N LEU A 38 -12.30 11.97 0.09
CA LEU A 38 -13.26 11.02 0.63
C LEU A 38 -14.19 10.61 -0.51
N ALA A 39 -14.11 9.35 -0.92
CA ALA A 39 -14.87 8.78 -2.02
C ALA A 39 -15.82 7.69 -1.51
N LYS A 40 -17.00 7.58 -2.11
CA LYS A 40 -17.90 6.44 -1.90
C LYS A 40 -17.71 5.43 -3.00
N ALA A 41 -17.61 4.16 -2.64
CA ALA A 41 -17.38 3.05 -3.56
C ALA A 41 -18.47 1.97 -3.40
N GLU A 42 -18.81 1.28 -4.49
CA GLU A 42 -19.82 0.23 -4.47
C GLU A 42 -19.34 -0.97 -3.64
N GLY A 43 -19.99 -1.19 -2.49
CA GLY A 43 -19.65 -2.24 -1.53
C GLY A 43 -20.27 -3.62 -1.84
N PHE A 44 -20.12 -4.54 -0.88
CA PHE A 44 -20.58 -5.93 -0.99
C PHE A 44 -22.10 -6.13 -0.92
N MET A 45 -22.87 -5.14 -0.44
CA MET A 45 -24.30 -5.29 -0.12
C MET A 45 -25.18 -4.15 -0.68
N ASP A 46 -24.82 -3.56 -1.83
CA ASP A 46 -25.45 -2.33 -2.37
C ASP A 46 -25.40 -1.11 -1.41
N ALA A 47 -24.60 -1.22 -0.35
CA ALA A 47 -24.27 -0.12 0.54
C ALA A 47 -22.95 0.50 0.09
N ASP A 48 -22.95 1.83 -0.05
CA ASP A 48 -21.75 2.61 -0.34
C ASP A 48 -20.75 2.48 0.80
N ILE A 49 -19.51 2.11 0.47
CA ILE A 49 -18.37 2.09 1.39
C ILE A 49 -17.62 3.40 1.26
N SER A 50 -17.43 4.11 2.37
CA SER A 50 -16.59 5.30 2.42
C SER A 50 -15.09 4.92 2.41
N LEU A 51 -14.37 5.44 1.43
CA LEU A 51 -12.93 5.31 1.26
C LEU A 51 -12.27 6.68 1.46
N GLN A 52 -11.34 6.75 2.39
CA GLN A 52 -10.45 7.87 2.57
C GLN A 52 -9.15 7.59 1.79
N LEU A 53 -8.93 8.34 0.72
CA LEU A 53 -7.77 8.26 -0.15
C LEU A 53 -6.88 9.48 0.09
N VAL A 54 -5.64 9.27 0.52
CA VAL A 54 -4.65 10.34 0.65
C VAL A 54 -3.61 10.17 -0.44
N PHE A 55 -3.48 11.20 -1.26
CA PHE A 55 -2.53 11.26 -2.36
C PHE A 55 -1.40 12.23 -2.04
N HIS A 56 -0.18 11.81 -2.35
CA HIS A 56 1.01 12.63 -2.36
C HIS A 56 1.51 12.72 -3.80
N LEU A 57 1.47 13.92 -4.37
CA LEU A 57 2.00 14.22 -5.69
C LEU A 57 3.38 14.84 -5.52
N PRO A 58 4.47 14.08 -5.73
CA PRO A 58 5.82 14.63 -5.72
C PRO A 58 6.02 15.61 -6.89
N VAL A 59 7.07 16.43 -6.81
CA VAL A 59 7.38 17.44 -7.83
C VAL A 59 7.63 16.89 -9.23
N ASN A 60 7.96 15.60 -9.34
CA ASN A 60 8.21 14.90 -10.59
C ASN A 60 6.96 14.22 -11.19
N TYR A 61 5.82 14.31 -10.52
CA TYR A 61 4.54 13.84 -11.04
C TYR A 61 4.12 14.67 -12.27
N PRO A 62 3.54 14.06 -13.34
CA PRO A 62 3.10 12.67 -13.49
C PRO A 62 4.15 11.69 -14.04
N SER A 63 5.42 12.09 -14.18
CA SER A 63 6.50 11.21 -14.64
C SER A 63 6.93 10.17 -13.59
N CYS A 64 6.42 10.26 -12.37
CA CYS A 64 6.55 9.25 -11.33
C CYS A 64 5.20 8.99 -10.65
N LEU A 65 5.09 7.83 -10.00
CA LEU A 65 3.86 7.42 -9.33
C LEU A 65 3.52 8.35 -8.15
N PRO A 66 2.22 8.59 -7.91
CA PRO A 66 1.77 9.26 -6.70
C PRO A 66 1.94 8.35 -5.48
N GLY A 67 2.22 8.94 -4.33
CA GLY A 67 2.10 8.23 -3.05
C GLY A 67 0.62 8.06 -2.70
N VAL A 68 0.18 6.82 -2.44
CA VAL A 68 -1.22 6.53 -2.09
C VAL A 68 -1.31 5.89 -0.71
N VAL A 69 -2.24 6.38 0.10
CA VAL A 69 -2.64 5.78 1.36
C VAL A 69 -4.17 5.62 1.36
N VAL A 70 -4.63 4.43 1.72
CA VAL A 70 -6.04 4.04 1.69
C VAL A 70 -6.48 3.70 3.10
N ASN A 71 -7.55 4.34 3.56
CA ASN A 71 -8.18 4.11 4.85
C ASN A 71 -9.69 3.95 4.66
N SER A 72 -10.31 3.08 5.45
CA SER A 72 -11.76 2.94 5.51
C SER A 72 -12.15 2.37 6.86
N GLU A 73 -13.30 2.78 7.39
CA GLU A 73 -13.87 2.22 8.61
C GLU A 73 -14.45 0.82 8.38
N HIS A 74 -14.82 0.50 7.13
CA HIS A 74 -15.47 -0.74 6.76
C HIS A 74 -14.51 -1.80 6.21
N LEU A 75 -13.25 -1.43 5.93
CA LEU A 75 -12.24 -2.36 5.41
C LEU A 75 -11.21 -2.71 6.47
N THR A 76 -10.75 -3.96 6.44
CA THR A 76 -9.62 -4.38 7.26
C THR A 76 -8.32 -3.74 6.76
N ARG A 77 -7.32 -3.66 7.65
CA ARG A 77 -5.99 -3.14 7.27
C ARG A 77 -5.37 -3.91 6.11
N ALA A 78 -5.59 -5.22 6.02
CA ALA A 78 -5.10 -6.05 4.91
C ALA A 78 -5.78 -5.69 3.59
N GLN A 79 -7.10 -5.53 3.60
CA GLN A 79 -7.86 -5.10 2.42
C GLN A 79 -7.45 -3.71 1.94
N CYS A 80 -7.21 -2.75 2.85
CA CYS A 80 -6.68 -1.43 2.50
C CYS A 80 -5.31 -1.52 1.82
N LEU A 81 -4.43 -2.43 2.25
CA LEU A 81 -3.14 -2.67 1.60
C LEU A 81 -3.32 -3.25 0.20
N THR A 82 -4.20 -4.24 0.02
CA THR A 82 -4.47 -4.79 -1.31
C THR A 82 -5.05 -3.74 -2.26
N VAL A 83 -5.98 -2.91 -1.78
CA VAL A 83 -6.54 -1.80 -2.55
C VAL A 83 -5.46 -0.81 -2.95
N LYS A 84 -4.56 -0.45 -2.02
CA LYS A 84 -3.41 0.40 -2.32
C LYS A 84 -2.51 -0.22 -3.39
N GLU A 85 -2.16 -1.49 -3.28
CA GLU A 85 -1.31 -2.19 -4.25
C GLU A 85 -1.95 -2.19 -5.63
N LYS A 86 -3.25 -2.49 -5.72
CA LYS A 86 -3.98 -2.47 -6.98
C LYS A 86 -4.09 -1.07 -7.59
N LEU A 87 -4.27 -0.03 -6.77
CA LEU A 87 -4.23 1.36 -7.24
C LEU A 87 -2.85 1.73 -7.80
N LEU A 88 -1.76 1.28 -7.18
CA LEU A 88 -0.41 1.51 -7.70
C LEU A 88 -0.14 0.74 -9.00
N GLU A 89 -0.61 -0.50 -9.11
CA GLU A 89 -0.55 -1.27 -10.37
C GLU A 89 -1.29 -0.54 -11.51
N GLN A 90 -2.45 0.07 -11.24
CA GLN A 90 -3.16 0.89 -12.23
C GLN A 90 -2.45 2.21 -12.52
N ALA A 91 -1.79 2.82 -11.53
CA ALA A 91 -1.04 4.04 -11.73
C ALA A 91 0.16 3.84 -12.68
N GLU A 92 0.75 2.64 -12.70
CA GLU A 92 1.83 2.28 -13.64
C GLU A 92 1.38 2.28 -15.11
N SER A 93 0.12 1.92 -15.39
CA SER A 93 -0.41 1.93 -16.76
C SER A 93 -0.75 3.33 -17.28
N LEU A 94 -0.90 4.30 -16.38
CA LEU A 94 -1.28 5.69 -16.65
C LEU A 94 -0.11 6.68 -16.54
N LEU A 95 1.13 6.18 -16.46
CA LEU A 95 2.32 7.01 -16.32
C LEU A 95 2.43 8.10 -17.40
N SER A 96 2.91 9.27 -16.98
CA SER A 96 3.08 10.49 -17.80
C SER A 96 1.82 11.31 -18.03
N GLU A 97 0.66 10.87 -17.55
CA GLU A 97 -0.59 11.64 -17.57
C GLU A 97 -1.13 11.88 -16.15
N PRO A 98 -1.86 12.98 -15.90
CA PRO A 98 -2.63 13.16 -14.68
C PRO A 98 -3.63 12.01 -14.52
N MET A 99 -3.53 11.26 -13.44
CA MET A 99 -4.17 9.95 -13.25
C MET A 99 -5.01 9.83 -11.98
N VAL A 100 -5.00 10.84 -11.10
CA VAL A 100 -5.64 10.74 -9.78
C VAL A 100 -7.13 10.51 -9.93
N HIS A 101 -7.79 11.25 -10.81
CA HIS A 101 -9.23 11.10 -11.04
C HIS A 101 -9.58 9.68 -11.53
N GLU A 102 -8.82 9.17 -12.50
CA GLU A 102 -9.00 7.83 -13.05
C GLU A 102 -8.79 6.74 -11.99
N LEU A 103 -7.80 6.91 -11.12
CA LEU A 103 -7.55 6.00 -10.00
C LEU A 103 -8.71 5.98 -9.01
N VAL A 104 -9.27 7.15 -8.67
CA VAL A 104 -10.43 7.23 -7.78
C VAL A 104 -11.64 6.56 -8.42
N LEU A 105 -11.94 6.87 -9.68
CA LEU A 105 -13.07 6.27 -10.40
C LEU A 105 -12.93 4.75 -10.51
N TRP A 106 -11.71 4.28 -10.83
CA TRP A 106 -11.41 2.87 -10.94
C TRP A 106 -11.71 2.13 -9.64
N ILE A 107 -11.24 2.63 -8.49
CA ILE A 107 -11.49 1.93 -7.23
C ILE A 107 -12.97 2.01 -6.82
N GLN A 108 -13.67 3.10 -7.11
CA GLN A 108 -15.10 3.21 -6.83
C GLN A 108 -15.90 2.11 -7.54
N GLN A 109 -15.52 1.76 -8.77
CA GLN A 109 -16.19 0.74 -9.59
C GLN A 109 -15.68 -0.69 -9.34
N ASN A 110 -14.41 -0.83 -8.95
CA ASN A 110 -13.72 -2.13 -8.85
C ASN A 110 -13.51 -2.61 -7.41
N LEU A 111 -13.91 -1.85 -6.39
CA LEU A 111 -13.69 -2.21 -4.99
C LEU A 111 -14.18 -3.63 -4.67
N ARG A 112 -15.42 -3.96 -5.07
CA ARG A 112 -15.99 -5.31 -4.90
C ARG A 112 -15.14 -6.42 -5.51
N HIS A 113 -14.51 -6.17 -6.67
CA HIS A 113 -13.70 -7.16 -7.36
C HIS A 113 -12.35 -7.35 -6.67
N VAL A 114 -11.72 -6.25 -6.26
CA VAL A 114 -10.47 -6.27 -5.49
C VAL A 114 -10.66 -7.02 -4.17
N LEU A 115 -11.75 -6.75 -3.46
CA LEU A 115 -12.03 -7.41 -2.19
C LEU A 115 -12.45 -8.87 -2.38
N LYS A 116 -13.24 -9.22 -3.41
CA LYS A 116 -13.52 -10.64 -3.73
C LYS A 116 -12.24 -11.42 -4.06
N GLN A 117 -11.27 -10.80 -4.74
CA GLN A 117 -9.96 -11.43 -4.99
C GLN A 117 -9.16 -11.62 -3.70
N THR A 118 -9.31 -10.76 -2.69
CA THR A 118 -8.70 -11.03 -1.37
C THR A 118 -9.32 -12.26 -0.68
N GLU A 119 -10.59 -12.56 -0.93
CA GLU A 119 -11.27 -13.74 -0.36
C GLU A 119 -11.11 -15.01 -1.21
N THR A 120 -10.93 -14.87 -2.52
CA THR A 120 -10.79 -16.00 -3.47
C THR A 120 -9.33 -16.27 -3.87
N GLY A 121 -8.39 -15.44 -3.44
CA GLY A 121 -6.97 -15.43 -3.83
C GLY A 121 -6.10 -16.51 -3.19
N SER A 122 -6.66 -17.69 -2.92
CA SER A 122 -5.91 -18.93 -2.74
C SER A 122 -6.29 -19.91 -3.85
N GLY A 123 -5.89 -19.63 -5.09
CA GLY A 123 -6.01 -20.63 -6.17
C GLY A 123 -5.77 -20.11 -7.59
N SER A 124 -4.87 -20.81 -8.31
CA SER A 124 -4.59 -20.76 -9.76
C SER A 124 -3.51 -19.75 -10.22
N GLU A 125 -2.23 -20.05 -10.04
CA GLU A 125 -1.37 -20.89 -10.92
C GLU A 125 -0.92 -20.22 -12.23
N LYS A 126 0.33 -19.75 -12.26
CA LYS A 126 1.40 -20.39 -13.05
C LYS A 126 2.77 -20.00 -12.50
N CYS A 127 3.34 -20.88 -11.68
CA CYS A 127 4.73 -21.32 -11.74
C CYS A 127 4.97 -22.34 -10.62
N THR A 128 4.92 -23.60 -11.05
CA THR A 128 5.51 -24.80 -10.45
C THR A 128 6.51 -24.57 -9.31
N SER A 129 6.14 -24.99 -8.09
CA SER A 129 6.78 -26.12 -7.39
C SER A 129 6.10 -26.32 -6.02
N THR A 130 5.38 -27.43 -5.90
CA THR A 130 5.19 -28.29 -4.72
C THR A 130 5.55 -27.74 -3.33
N VAL A 131 4.57 -27.65 -2.41
CA VAL A 131 4.30 -28.65 -1.34
C VAL A 131 3.10 -28.19 -0.49
N SER A 132 2.05 -29.02 -0.53
CA SER A 132 0.96 -29.30 0.43
C SER A 132 0.42 -28.27 1.43
N THR A 133 -0.87 -27.97 1.26
CA THR A 133 -2.01 -28.25 2.16
C THR A 133 -1.97 -27.87 3.65
N THR A 134 -3.06 -27.17 4.03
CA THR A 134 -3.85 -27.24 5.28
C THR A 134 -3.84 -26.01 6.17
N ALA A 135 -5.07 -25.56 6.45
CA ALA A 135 -5.54 -24.87 7.65
C ALA A 135 -4.95 -23.49 7.98
N ASP A 136 -5.87 -22.62 8.35
CA ASP A 136 -5.69 -21.39 9.11
C ASP A 136 -4.70 -21.58 10.29
N ASP A 137 -3.41 -21.36 10.05
CA ASP A 137 -2.44 -20.97 11.08
C ASP A 137 -1.10 -20.51 10.45
N GLY A 138 -0.51 -19.44 10.99
CA GLY A 138 0.95 -19.40 11.10
C GLY A 138 1.84 -18.84 9.97
N LEU A 139 1.39 -18.00 9.04
CA LEU A 139 2.34 -17.28 8.15
C LEU A 139 2.12 -15.75 8.17
N TRP A 140 2.92 -15.08 8.97
CA TRP A 140 2.95 -13.62 9.12
C TRP A 140 4.17 -13.05 8.41
N ILE A 141 4.01 -11.86 7.81
CA ILE A 141 5.09 -11.13 7.15
C ILE A 141 5.19 -9.75 7.79
N THR A 142 6.40 -9.34 8.16
CA THR A 142 6.69 -7.99 8.68
C THR A 142 7.85 -7.37 7.94
N LEU A 143 7.77 -6.05 7.74
CA LEU A 143 8.83 -5.24 7.17
C LEU A 143 9.31 -4.26 8.24
N LEU A 144 10.57 -4.37 8.64
CA LEU A 144 11.20 -3.56 9.67
C LEU A 144 12.18 -2.58 9.03
N HIS A 145 12.08 -1.31 9.41
CA HIS A 145 13.06 -0.30 9.05
C HIS A 145 14.15 -0.20 10.12
N LEU A 146 15.40 -0.29 9.69
CA LEU A 146 16.59 -0.10 10.50
C LEU A 146 17.22 1.26 10.18
N ASP A 147 17.27 2.12 11.18
CA ASP A 147 17.77 3.49 11.06
C ASP A 147 19.28 3.56 10.79
N HIS A 148 20.07 2.75 11.50
CA HIS A 148 21.51 2.71 11.29
C HIS A 148 22.12 1.36 11.66
N MET A 149 23.06 0.88 10.85
CA MET A 149 23.77 -0.38 11.10
C MET A 149 25.27 -0.13 11.20
N ARG A 150 25.77 -0.03 12.44
CA ARG A 150 27.16 0.36 12.73
C ARG A 150 28.19 -0.71 12.32
N ALA A 151 27.81 -2.00 12.29
CA ALA A 151 28.70 -3.11 11.96
C ALA A 151 28.01 -4.18 11.11
N LYS A 152 27.87 -3.93 9.80
CA LYS A 152 27.11 -4.74 8.82
C LYS A 152 27.24 -6.26 9.02
N THR A 153 28.46 -6.77 8.99
CA THR A 153 28.71 -8.22 9.05
C THR A 153 28.31 -8.85 10.38
N LYS A 154 28.44 -8.11 11.50
CA LYS A 154 28.02 -8.60 12.82
C LYS A 154 26.50 -8.60 12.93
N TYR A 155 25.85 -7.53 12.48
CA TYR A 155 24.39 -7.41 12.51
C TYR A 155 23.70 -8.44 11.62
N VAL A 156 24.18 -8.65 10.39
CA VAL A 156 23.63 -9.67 9.49
C VAL A 156 23.73 -11.05 10.11
N LYS A 157 24.89 -11.43 10.66
CA LYS A 157 25.06 -12.72 11.35
C LYS A 157 24.13 -12.89 12.55
N THR A 158 23.92 -11.82 13.32
CA THR A 158 23.00 -11.85 14.47
C THR A 158 21.54 -11.99 14.02
N VAL A 159 21.12 -11.26 12.98
CA VAL A 159 19.77 -11.34 12.42
C VAL A 159 19.53 -12.70 11.75
N GLU A 160 20.50 -13.23 11.02
CA GLU A 160 20.44 -14.59 10.45
C GLU A 160 20.30 -15.64 11.54
N LYS A 161 21.05 -15.50 12.64
CA LYS A 161 20.95 -16.39 13.80
C LYS A 161 19.56 -16.31 14.44
N TRP A 162 19.04 -15.11 14.70
CA TRP A 162 17.69 -14.95 15.26
C TRP A 162 16.60 -15.48 14.33
N ALA A 163 16.74 -15.24 13.02
CA ALA A 163 15.81 -15.77 12.03
C ALA A 163 15.83 -17.30 12.02
N SER A 164 17.02 -17.93 12.08
CA SER A 164 17.16 -19.38 12.20
C SER A 164 16.59 -19.92 13.51
N ASP A 165 16.86 -19.27 14.64
CA ASP A 165 16.39 -19.69 15.97
C ASP A 165 14.84 -19.62 16.07
N LEU A 166 14.23 -18.63 15.41
CA LEU A 166 12.78 -18.41 15.39
C LEU A 166 12.07 -19.10 14.20
N ARG A 167 12.79 -19.88 13.39
CA ARG A 167 12.30 -20.50 12.14
C ARG A 167 11.64 -19.49 11.18
N LEU A 168 12.17 -18.27 11.16
CA LEU A 168 11.74 -17.20 10.27
C LEU A 168 12.61 -17.20 9.01
N THR A 169 11.97 -17.00 7.87
CA THR A 169 12.64 -16.72 6.60
C THR A 169 12.71 -15.21 6.43
N GLY A 170 13.88 -14.66 6.08
CA GLY A 170 14.01 -13.21 5.97
C GLY A 170 14.94 -12.75 4.87
N ARG A 171 14.73 -11.53 4.39
CA ARG A 171 15.58 -10.87 3.41
C ARG A 171 15.92 -9.47 3.87
N LEU A 172 17.22 -9.16 3.85
CA LEU A 172 17.73 -7.86 4.22
C LEU A 172 18.01 -7.05 2.94
N MET A 173 17.39 -5.89 2.84
CA MET A 173 17.45 -5.00 1.69
C MET A 173 18.16 -3.70 2.07
N PHE A 174 19.11 -3.29 1.23
CA PHE A 174 19.88 -2.06 1.40
C PHE A 174 19.58 -1.11 0.24
N MET A 175 18.83 -0.05 0.51
CA MET A 175 18.49 0.99 -0.47
C MET A 175 19.06 2.33 -0.01
N GLY A 176 20.33 2.57 -0.34
CA GLY A 176 21.03 3.81 0.03
C GLY A 176 21.18 3.94 1.56
N LYS A 177 20.50 4.93 2.14
CA LYS A 177 20.46 5.13 3.61
C LYS A 177 19.42 4.25 4.31
N LEU A 178 18.46 3.69 3.57
CA LEU A 178 17.39 2.86 4.12
C LEU A 178 17.84 1.41 4.23
N ILE A 179 17.71 0.84 5.42
CA ILE A 179 17.96 -0.58 5.68
C ILE A 179 16.63 -1.22 6.05
N LEU A 180 16.19 -2.20 5.27
CA LEU A 180 14.92 -2.90 5.48
C LEU A 180 15.16 -4.38 5.77
N ILE A 181 14.45 -4.93 6.73
CA ILE A 181 14.40 -6.37 7.00
C ILE A 181 12.99 -6.86 6.74
N LEU A 182 12.84 -7.72 5.74
CA LEU A 182 11.64 -8.52 5.54
C LEU A 182 11.79 -9.80 6.35
N LEU A 183 10.81 -10.12 7.20
CA LEU A 183 10.72 -11.37 7.94
C LEU A 183 9.38 -12.04 7.65
N GLN A 184 9.40 -13.33 7.41
CA GLN A 184 8.27 -14.20 7.09
C GLN A 184 8.33 -15.44 7.98
N GLY A 185 7.25 -15.79 8.65
CA GLY A 185 7.18 -16.97 9.52
C GLY A 185 6.01 -16.90 10.47
N ASP A 186 6.01 -17.74 11.49
CA ASP A 186 4.84 -17.89 12.36
C ASP A 186 4.47 -16.60 13.12
N ARG A 187 3.17 -16.31 13.23
CA ARG A 187 2.62 -15.14 13.92
C ARG A 187 3.11 -15.06 15.37
N ASN A 188 3.27 -16.22 16.04
CA ASN A 188 3.76 -16.31 17.42
C ASN A 188 5.27 -16.04 17.52
N ASN A 189 6.01 -16.18 16.43
CA ASN A 189 7.45 -15.95 16.37
C ASN A 189 7.81 -14.53 15.89
N ILE A 190 6.90 -13.84 15.20
CA ILE A 190 7.09 -12.46 14.74
C ILE A 190 6.52 -11.43 15.72
N LYS A 191 5.41 -11.76 16.39
CA LYS A 191 4.82 -10.90 17.41
C LYS A 191 5.04 -11.53 18.78
N VAL A 192 5.97 -10.98 19.55
CA VAL A 192 6.04 -11.27 20.99
C VAL A 192 4.75 -10.75 21.60
N SER A 193 3.80 -11.65 21.84
CA SER A 193 2.70 -11.35 22.75
C SER A 193 3.35 -11.12 24.11
N GLY A 194 3.25 -9.90 24.63
CA GLY A 194 3.76 -9.59 25.95
C GLY A 194 3.07 -10.46 26.99
N ILE A 195 3.91 -11.13 27.79
CA ILE A 195 3.68 -11.98 28.97
C ILE A 195 3.45 -13.46 28.66
#